data_AF-A0A6M0ALG9-F1
#
_entry.id   AF-A0A6M0ALG9-F1
#
_cell.length_a   1.000
_cell.length_b   1.000
_cell.length_c   1.000
_cell.angle_alpha   90.00
_cell.angle_beta   90.00
_cell.angle_gamma   90.00
#
_symmetry.space_group_name_H-M   'P 1'
#
loop_
_entity.id
_entity.type
_entity.pdbx_description
1 polymer ?
#
loop_
_entity_poly.entity_id
_entity_poly.type
_entity_poly.pdbx_seq_one_letter_code
_entity_poly.pdbx_strand_id
1 'polypeptide(L)' 'AKIADYWVIDLSNRQLHVFRKPTDQGYQSHVIMADNQTISPLQFPDCLFNVSEMLPPGIPEFVEG' A
#
# COMPACT_ATOMS: atom_id res chain seq x y z
N ALA A 1 5.98 6.03 -20.09
CA ALA A 1 4.84 5.15 -19.75
C ALA A 1 4.08 5.75 -18.56
N LYS A 2 2.75 5.61 -18.50
CA LYS A 2 1.90 6.06 -17.39
C LYS A 2 1.40 4.82 -16.64
N ILE A 3 1.92 4.55 -15.44
CA ILE A 3 1.51 3.39 -14.62
C ILE A 3 0.18 3.72 -13.96
N ALA A 4 -0.85 2.90 -14.19
CA ALA A 4 -2.21 3.21 -13.75
C ALA A 4 -2.43 3.05 -12.23
N ASP A 5 -1.70 2.12 -11.61
CA ASP A 5 -1.77 1.78 -10.19
C ASP A 5 -0.36 1.62 -9.66
N TYR A 6 0.12 2.58 -8.86
CA TYR A 6 1.48 2.64 -8.37
C TYR A 6 1.50 2.68 -6.85
N TRP A 7 2.13 1.69 -6.24
CA TRP A 7 2.06 1.41 -4.81
C TRP A 7 3.43 1.60 -4.17
N VAL A 8 3.48 2.33 -3.06
CA VAL A 8 4.69 2.55 -2.25
C VAL A 8 4.41 2.12 -0.81
N ILE A 9 5.22 1.19 -0.30
CA ILE A 9 5.13 0.73 1.08
C ILE A 9 5.96 1.64 1.98
N ASP A 10 5.30 2.27 2.96
CA ASP A 10 5.95 2.97 4.05
C ASP A 10 6.11 2.00 5.23
N LEU A 11 7.31 1.44 5.35
CA LEU A 11 7.64 0.46 6.40
C LEU A 11 7.68 1.09 7.79
N SER A 12 8.07 2.36 7.90
CA SER A 12 8.21 3.05 9.19
C SER A 12 6.85 3.33 9.81
N ASN A 13 5.90 3.77 8.99
CA ASN A 13 4.54 4.05 9.43
C ASN A 13 3.58 2.86 9.26
N ARG A 14 4.07 1.74 8.71
CA ARG A 14 3.28 0.52 8.41
C ARG A 14 2.06 0.82 7.56
N GLN A 15 2.26 1.56 6.47
CA GLN A 15 1.20 2.06 5.59
C GLN A 15 1.49 1.75 4.13
N LEU A 16 0.43 1.71 3.33
CA LEU A 16 0.50 1.64 1.87
C LEU A 16 0.05 2.97 1.26
N HIS A 17 0.91 3.59 0.46
CA HIS A 17 0.59 4.73 -0.38
C HIS A 17 0.19 4.25 -1.77
N VAL A 18 -1.01 4.60 -2.20
CA VAL A 18 -1.59 4.20 -3.49
C VAL A 18 -1.76 5.42 -4.37
N PHE A 19 -1.03 5.45 -5.48
CA PHE A 19 -1.09 6.51 -6.48
C PHE A 19 -1.80 6.03 -7.74
N ARG A 20 -2.82 6.78 -8.17
CA ARG A 20 -3.66 6.46 -9.34
C ARG A 20 -3.92 7.69 -10.19
N LYS A 21 -4.44 7.48 -11.39
CA LYS A 21 -4.73 8.53 -12.39
C LYS A 21 -3.47 9.34 -12.75
N PRO A 22 -2.48 8.71 -13.40
CA PRO A 22 -1.24 9.37 -13.80
C PRO A 22 -1.51 10.46 -14.85
N THR A 23 -0.88 11.61 -14.67
CA THR A 23 -0.85 12.73 -15.62
C THR A 23 0.59 13.18 -15.85
N ASP A 24 0.78 14.16 -16.73
CA ASP A 24 2.12 14.70 -17.01
C ASP A 24 2.66 15.56 -15.85
N GLN A 25 1.78 15.92 -14.89
CA GLN A 25 2.13 16.63 -13.66
C GLN A 25 2.19 15.70 -12.43
N GLY A 26 2.16 14.38 -12.64
CA GLY A 26 2.13 13.37 -11.57
C GLY A 26 0.76 12.72 -11.38
N TYR A 27 0.57 12.03 -10.25
CA TYR A 27 -0.66 11.31 -9.95
C TYR A 27 -1.70 12.22 -9.33
N GLN A 28 -2.94 12.18 -9.83
CA GLN A 28 -4.05 12.98 -9.30
C GLN A 28 -4.76 12.33 -8.11
N SER A 29 -4.58 11.03 -7.90
CA SER A 29 -5.15 10.31 -6.78
C SER A 29 -4.03 9.75 -5.93
N HIS A 30 -4.07 10.06 -4.63
CA HIS A 30 -3.20 9.49 -3.61
C HIS A 30 -4.06 9.13 -2.41
N VAL A 31 -3.99 7.87 -1.99
CA VAL A 31 -4.62 7.35 -0.78
C VAL A 31 -3.55 6.70 0.08
N ILE A 32 -3.66 6.88 1.39
CA ILE A 32 -2.82 6.21 2.38
C ILE A 32 -3.69 5.22 3.13
N MET A 33 -3.24 3.97 3.20
CA MET A 33 -3.97 2.87 3.82
C MET A 33 -3.20 2.32 5.01
N ALA A 34 -3.91 2.08 6.12
CA ALA A 34 -3.39 1.42 7.31
C ALA A 34 -3.25 -0.09 7.08
N ASP A 35 -2.43 -0.74 7.90
CA ASP A 35 -2.11 -2.16 7.79
C ASP A 35 -3.31 -3.10 7.97
N ASN A 36 -4.39 -2.66 8.61
CA ASN A 36 -5.62 -3.45 8.78
C ASN A 36 -6.60 -3.34 7.60
N GLN A 37 -6.29 -2.55 6.56
CA GLN A 37 -7.18 -2.35 5.42
C GLN A 37 -6.85 -3.32 4.28
N THR A 38 -7.83 -3.54 3.41
CA THR A 38 -7.71 -4.43 2.24
C THR A 38 -7.75 -3.62 0.95
N ILE A 39 -6.94 -4.01 -0.04
CA ILE A 39 -6.92 -3.41 -1.38
C ILE A 39 -6.77 -4.49 -2.45
N SER A 40 -7.30 -4.23 -3.65
CA SER A 40 -6.96 -4.97 -4.87
C SER A 40 -6.30 -4.07 -5.92
N PRO A 41 -5.37 -4.61 -6.73
CA PRO A 41 -4.85 -3.92 -7.91
C PRO A 41 -5.97 -3.61 -8.91
N LEU A 42 -5.91 -2.45 -9.58
CA LEU A 42 -6.93 -2.05 -10.56
C LEU A 42 -7.17 -3.08 -11.67
N GLN A 43 -6.11 -3.76 -12.12
CA GLN A 43 -6.20 -4.73 -13.22
C GLN A 43 -6.63 -6.13 -12.75
N PHE A 44 -6.67 -6.38 -11.43
CA PHE A 44 -7.01 -7.67 -10.83
C PHE A 44 -7.93 -7.46 -9.61
N PRO A 45 -9.17 -6.99 -9.82
CA PRO A 45 -10.06 -6.59 -8.74
C PRO A 45 -10.41 -7.71 -7.76
N ASP A 46 -10.33 -8.97 -8.20
CA ASP A 46 -10.59 -10.16 -7.38
C ASP A 46 -9.37 -10.59 -6.53
N CYS A 47 -8.20 -10.00 -6.77
CA CYS A 47 -6.98 -10.28 -6.02
C CYS A 47 -6.88 -9.29 -4.84
N LEU A 48 -7.43 -9.69 -3.70
CA LEU A 48 -7.44 -8.90 -2.48
C LEU A 48 -6.19 -9.17 -1.64
N PHE A 49 -5.56 -8.09 -1.19
CA PHE A 49 -4.45 -8.11 -0.23
C PHE A 49 -4.87 -7.35 1.01
N ASN A 50 -4.61 -7.90 2.19
CA ASN A 50 -4.55 -7.10 3.39
C ASN A 50 -3.20 -6.38 3.43
N VAL A 51 -3.18 -5.07 3.74
CA VAL A 51 -1.93 -4.29 3.70
C VAL A 51 -0.86 -4.88 4.62
N SER A 52 -1.24 -5.51 5.74
CA SER A 52 -0.30 -6.19 6.64
C SER A 52 0.45 -7.36 5.98
N GLU A 53 -0.10 -8.01 4.94
CA GLU A 53 0.55 -9.11 4.21
C GLU A 53 1.74 -8.61 3.38
N MET A 54 1.79 -7.31 3.09
CA MET A 54 2.88 -6.66 2.35
C MET A 54 3.98 -6.11 3.27
N LEU A 55 3.78 -6.18 4.58
CA LEU A 55 4.67 -5.61 5.58
C LEU A 55 5.46 -6.72 6.30
N PRO A 56 6.67 -6.43 6.79
CA PRO A 56 7.35 -7.30 7.73
C PRO A 56 6.45 -7.58 8.95
N PRO A 57 6.53 -8.77 9.56
CA PRO A 57 5.78 -9.08 10.77
C PRO A 57 6.04 -8.00 11.82
N GLY A 58 5.00 -7.58 12.54
CA GLY A 58 5.16 -6.69 13.67
C GLY A 58 6.13 -7.31 14.67
N ILE A 59 7.09 -6.52 15.16
CA ILE A 59 7.94 -6.99 16.27
C ILE A 59 6.99 -7.26 17.44
N PRO A 60 6.97 -8.48 18.02
CA PRO A 60 6.15 -8.74 19.19
C PRO A 60 6.55 -7.76 20.30
N GLU A 61 5.58 -7.16 20.97
CA GLU A 61 5.82 -6.24 22.10
C GLU A 61 6.67 -6.87 23.23
N PHE A 62 6.82 -8.20 23.23
CA PHE A 62 7.55 -8.96 24.24
C PHE A 62 9.01 -9.28 23.89
N VAL A 63 9.62 -8.62 22.90
CA VAL A 63 11.08 -8.69 22.70
C VAL A 63 11.76 -7.61 23.56
N GLU A 64 11.50 -7.61 24.86
CA GLU A 64 12.42 -7.03 25.84
C GLU A 64 13.24 -8.18 26.41
N GLY A 65 14.55 -8.17 26.09
CA GLY A 65 15.55 -9.02 26.75
C GLY A 65 16.09 -8.35 28.00
#